data_AF-A0A259CJ33-F1
#
_entry.id   AF-A0A259CJ33-F1
#
_cell.length_a   1.000
_cell.length_b   1.000
_cell.length_c   1.000
_cell.angle_alpha   90.00
_cell.angle_beta   90.00
_cell.angle_gamma   90.00
#
_symmetry.space_group_name_H-M   'P 1'
#
loop_
_entity.id
_entity.type
_entity.pdbx_description
1 polymer ?
#
loop_
_entity_poly.entity_id
_entity_poly.type
_entity_poly.pdbx_seq_one_letter_code
_entity_poly.pdbx_strand_id
1 'polypeptide(L)'
;FRTKEGRDLSDVLNHMFDGFLADHGLLIDPKTNQKRVFYSLRHTYATLALTHDMVPIHTLAKQMGTSVLMIERHYSHLQVIQAIEQLRGATTRKLIEADSRAADNYPSKKRAERELRVA
;
A
#
# COMPACT_ATOMS: atom_id res chain seq x y z
N PHE A 1 32.58 -1.65 -2.96
CA PHE A 1 33.10 -1.78 -4.33
C PHE A 1 33.79 -0.49 -4.71
N ARG A 2 34.99 -0.55 -5.27
CA ARG A 2 35.73 0.64 -5.72
C ARG A 2 36.11 0.46 -7.18
N THR A 3 36.14 1.56 -7.92
CA THR A 3 36.65 1.54 -9.29
C THR A 3 38.15 1.24 -9.29
N LYS A 4 38.69 0.81 -10.44
CA LYS A 4 40.14 0.58 -10.62
C LYS A 4 40.99 1.79 -10.21
N GLU A 5 40.40 2.99 -10.26
CA GLU A 5 41.02 4.27 -9.92
C GLU A 5 40.79 4.70 -8.46
N GLY A 6 40.17 3.86 -7.63
CA GLY A 6 39.93 4.13 -6.21
C GLY A 6 38.79 5.12 -5.92
N ARG A 7 38.11 5.65 -6.96
CA ARG A 7 36.93 6.51 -6.81
C ARG A 7 35.76 5.74 -6.20
N ASP A 8 34.91 6.45 -5.46
CA ASP A 8 33.68 5.86 -4.94
C ASP A 8 32.76 5.49 -6.10
N LEU A 9 32.21 4.27 -6.04
CA LEU A 9 31.36 3.74 -7.09
C LEU A 9 30.02 4.48 -7.14
N SER A 10 29.54 4.94 -5.98
CA SER A 10 28.26 5.64 -5.86
C SER A 10 28.24 6.91 -6.71
N ASP A 11 29.29 7.72 -6.65
CA ASP A 11 29.39 8.96 -7.41
C ASP A 11 29.42 8.69 -8.92
N VAL A 12 30.20 7.70 -9.35
CA VAL A 12 30.29 7.32 -10.77
C VAL A 12 28.93 6.86 -11.29
N LEU A 13 28.24 6.00 -10.54
CA LEU A 13 26.91 5.52 -10.92
C LEU A 13 25.90 6.65 -10.98
N ASN A 14 25.92 7.58 -10.02
CA ASN A 14 24.99 8.72 -10.00
C ASN A 14 25.19 9.59 -11.25
N HIS A 15 26.44 9.89 -11.62
CA HIS A 15 26.72 10.66 -12.83
C HIS A 15 26.28 9.94 -14.12
N MET A 16 26.51 8.63 -14.22
CA MET A 16 26.04 7.85 -15.36
C MET A 16 24.50 7.85 -15.45
N PHE A 17 23.82 7.73 -14.31
CA PHE A 17 22.37 7.75 -14.25
C PHE A 17 21.79 9.12 -14.59
N ASP A 18 22.42 10.20 -14.12
CA ASP A 18 22.05 11.57 -14.47
C ASP A 18 22.12 11.80 -15.98
N GLY A 19 23.21 11.36 -16.62
CA GLY A 19 23.38 11.45 -18.07
C GLY A 19 22.28 10.68 -18.82
N PHE A 20 22.06 9.43 -18.44
CA PHE A 20 21.00 8.60 -19.02
C PHE A 20 19.61 9.26 -18.90
N LEU A 21 19.27 9.81 -17.72
CA LEU A 21 18.00 10.48 -17.53
C LEU A 21 17.91 11.80 -18.28
N ALA A 22 19.01 12.54 -18.43
CA ALA A 22 19.05 13.78 -19.20
C ALA A 22 18.78 13.51 -20.69
N ASP A 23 19.42 12.49 -21.25
CA ASP A 23 19.28 12.09 -22.65
C ASP A 23 17.83 11.67 -23.00
N HIS A 24 17.10 11.14 -22.02
CA HIS A 24 15.70 10.76 -22.17
C HIS A 24 14.70 11.83 -21.70
N GLY A 25 15.15 13.01 -21.27
CA GLY A 25 14.26 14.08 -20.78
C GLY A 25 13.55 13.73 -19.47
N LEU A 26 14.12 12.82 -18.68
CA LEU A 26 13.56 12.30 -17.42
C LEU A 26 14.30 12.80 -16.19
N LEU A 27 15.36 13.59 -16.34
CA LEU A 27 16.20 14.04 -15.21
C LEU A 27 15.40 14.84 -14.18
N ILE A 28 14.51 15.71 -14.63
CA ILE A 28 13.66 16.51 -13.76
C ILE A 28 12.26 15.91 -13.75
N ASP A 29 11.73 15.72 -12.54
CA ASP A 29 10.35 15.30 -12.38
C ASP A 29 9.39 16.47 -12.63
N PRO A 30 8.43 16.38 -13.58
CA PRO A 30 7.56 17.50 -13.93
C PRO A 30 6.58 17.88 -12.81
N LYS A 31 6.28 16.97 -11.87
CA LYS A 31 5.33 17.25 -10.78
C LYS A 31 5.98 17.98 -9.62
N THR A 32 7.16 17.53 -9.21
CA THR A 32 7.86 18.07 -8.04
C THR A 32 8.96 19.07 -8.40
N ASN A 33 9.31 19.16 -9.69
CA ASN A 33 10.45 19.92 -10.21
C ASN A 33 11.79 19.54 -9.55
N GLN A 34 11.88 18.32 -9.02
CA GLN A 34 13.07 17.79 -8.36
C GLN A 34 13.86 16.90 -9.31
N LYS A 35 15.18 16.90 -9.13
CA LYS A 35 16.08 16.00 -9.86
C LYS A 35 15.86 14.55 -9.40
N ARG A 36 15.66 13.65 -10.36
CA ARG A 36 15.56 12.21 -10.10
C ARG A 36 16.95 11.64 -9.85
N VAL A 37 17.03 10.76 -8.87
CA VAL A 37 18.26 10.07 -8.43
C VAL A 37 17.96 8.58 -8.25
N PHE A 38 18.94 7.72 -7.96
CA PHE A 38 18.67 6.29 -7.73
C PHE A 38 17.61 6.03 -6.65
N TYR A 39 17.56 6.88 -5.62
CA TYR A 39 16.53 6.78 -4.59
C TYR A 39 15.11 6.96 -5.14
N SER A 40 14.94 7.66 -6.26
CA SER A 40 13.66 7.75 -6.99
C SER A 40 13.18 6.37 -7.46
N LEU A 41 14.07 5.48 -7.90
CA LEU A 41 13.70 4.10 -8.27
C LEU A 41 13.18 3.32 -7.07
N ARG A 42 13.77 3.53 -5.88
CA ARG A 42 13.29 2.93 -4.64
C ARG A 42 11.86 3.40 -4.31
N HIS A 43 11.53 4.66 -4.60
CA HIS A 43 10.16 5.18 -4.45
C HIS A 43 9.18 4.59 -5.45
N THR A 44 9.59 4.47 -6.73
CA THR A 44 8.78 3.82 -7.77
C THR A 44 8.48 2.37 -7.39
N TYR A 45 9.50 1.62 -6.97
CA TYR A 45 9.34 0.25 -6.52
C TYR A 45 8.35 0.12 -5.34
N ALA A 46 8.52 0.92 -4.29
CA ALA A 46 7.62 0.87 -3.14
C ALA A 46 6.16 1.18 -3.52
N THR A 47 5.97 2.18 -4.39
CA THR A 47 4.63 2.54 -4.90
C THR A 47 4.02 1.35 -5.62
N LEU A 48 4.75 0.74 -6.57
CA LEU A 48 4.25 -0.40 -7.35
C LEU A 48 3.96 -1.63 -6.48
N ALA A 49 4.83 -1.95 -5.52
CA ALA A 49 4.65 -3.07 -4.61
C ALA A 49 3.42 -2.89 -3.71
N LEU A 50 3.15 -1.67 -3.27
CA LEU A 50 1.96 -1.35 -2.48
C LEU A 50 0.70 -1.31 -3.34
N THR A 51 0.76 -0.83 -4.59
CA THR A 51 -0.42 -0.62 -5.45
C THR A 51 -0.85 -1.80 -6.30
N HIS A 52 0.09 -2.56 -6.83
CA HIS A 52 -0.20 -3.64 -7.76
C HIS A 52 -0.05 -5.01 -7.11
N ASP A 53 1.03 -5.20 -6.36
CA ASP A 53 1.36 -6.51 -5.77
C ASP A 53 0.71 -6.71 -4.39
N MET A 54 0.06 -5.68 -3.85
CA MET A 54 -0.60 -5.69 -2.53
C MET A 54 0.32 -6.22 -1.41
N VAL A 55 1.62 -5.91 -1.51
CA VAL A 55 2.62 -6.40 -0.56
C VAL A 55 2.35 -5.82 0.82
N PRO A 56 2.26 -6.65 1.89
CA PRO A 56 2.08 -6.14 3.24
C PRO A 56 3.21 -5.17 3.64
N ILE A 57 2.84 -4.02 4.22
CA ILE A 57 3.79 -2.94 4.56
C ILE A 57 4.96 -3.45 5.42
N HIS A 58 4.69 -4.31 6.41
CA HIS A 58 5.73 -4.87 7.25
C HIS A 58 6.76 -5.70 6.46
N THR A 59 6.31 -6.46 5.46
CA THR A 59 7.20 -7.25 4.59
C THR A 59 8.04 -6.35 3.72
N LEU A 60 7.41 -5.31 3.13
CA LEU A 60 8.11 -4.31 2.34
C LEU A 60 9.14 -3.53 3.18
N ALA A 61 8.79 -3.15 4.41
CA ALA A 61 9.70 -2.46 5.34
C ALA A 61 10.98 -3.25 5.61
N LYS A 62 10.84 -4.56 5.87
CA LYS A 62 11.98 -5.48 6.07
C LYS A 62 12.85 -5.59 4.82
N GLN A 63 12.25 -5.79 3.65
CA GLN A 63 12.99 -5.94 2.39
C GLN A 63 13.71 -4.64 1.99
N MET A 64 13.08 -3.50 2.18
CA MET A 64 13.66 -2.20 1.85
C MET A 64 14.61 -1.65 2.92
N GLY A 65 14.78 -2.34 4.06
CA GLY A 65 15.65 -1.92 5.16
C GLY A 65 15.21 -0.61 5.82
N THR A 66 13.91 -0.40 6.03
CA THR A 66 13.38 0.81 6.67
C THR A 66 12.30 0.46 7.69
N SER A 67 11.86 1.44 8.49
CA SER A 67 10.80 1.22 9.47
C SER A 67 9.42 1.27 8.80
N VAL A 68 8.47 0.52 9.37
CA VAL A 68 7.05 0.59 8.98
C VAL A 68 6.54 2.02 9.05
N LEU A 69 6.86 2.74 10.13
CA LEU A 69 6.52 4.14 10.32
C LEU A 69 7.00 5.03 9.17
N MET A 70 8.20 4.78 8.63
CA MET A 70 8.71 5.55 7.49
C MET A 70 7.94 5.27 6.21
N ILE A 71 7.56 4.01 5.96
CA ILE A 71 6.71 3.65 4.82
C ILE A 71 5.33 4.29 4.96
N GLU A 72 4.70 4.18 6.12
CA GLU A 72 3.38 4.78 6.38
C GLU A 72 3.40 6.30 6.17
N ARG A 73 4.41 7.00 6.70
CA ARG A 73 4.54 8.45 6.50
C ARG A 73 4.65 8.83 5.02
N HIS A 74 5.41 8.06 4.23
CA HIS A 74 5.65 8.38 2.82
C HIS A 74 4.51 7.95 1.89
N TYR A 75 3.80 6.86 2.20
CA TYR A 75 2.84 6.22 1.29
C TYR A 75 1.41 6.12 1.84
N SER A 76 1.12 6.74 2.99
CA SER A 76 -0.22 6.78 3.60
C SER A 76 -1.32 7.18 2.62
N HIS A 77 -1.03 8.11 1.70
CA HIS A 77 -1.97 8.56 0.68
C HIS A 77 -2.41 7.45 -0.30
N LEU A 78 -1.57 6.43 -0.54
CA LEU A 78 -1.91 5.29 -1.41
C LEU A 78 -2.89 4.34 -0.73
N GLN A 79 -2.78 4.17 0.59
CA GLN A 79 -3.67 3.28 1.34
C GLN A 79 -5.13 3.77 1.33
N VAL A 80 -5.34 5.09 1.39
CA VAL A 80 -6.68 5.67 1.33
C VAL A 80 -7.37 5.31 0.02
N ILE A 81 -6.64 5.33 -1.10
CA ILE A 81 -7.18 5.04 -2.44
C ILE A 81 -7.57 3.56 -2.58
N GLN A 82 -6.75 2.65 -2.06
CA GLN A 82 -7.02 1.21 -2.10
C GLN A 82 -8.13 0.80 -1.13
N ALA A 83 -8.20 1.45 0.03
CA ALA A 83 -9.18 1.15 1.06
C ALA A 83 -10.57 1.70 0.73
N ILE A 84 -10.78 2.45 -0.36
CA ILE A 84 -12.10 2.98 -0.75
C ILE A 84 -13.15 1.86 -0.76
N GLU A 85 -12.82 0.70 -1.33
CA GLU A 85 -13.77 -0.40 -1.44
C GLU A 85 -14.09 -1.04 -0.08
N GLN A 86 -13.09 -1.14 0.81
CA GLN A 86 -13.29 -1.63 2.17
C GLN A 86 -14.08 -0.62 3.04
N LEU A 87 -13.76 0.67 2.93
CA LEU A 87 -14.40 1.77 3.65
C LEU A 87 -15.84 2.00 3.20
N ARG A 88 -16.18 1.66 1.95
CA ARG A 88 -17.57 1.66 1.46
C ARG A 88 -18.47 0.72 2.28
N GLY A 89 -17.92 -0.29 2.95
CA GLY A 89 -18.66 -1.21 3.82
C GLY A 89 -19.70 -2.06 3.11
N ALA A 90 -19.65 -2.12 1.77
CA ALA A 90 -20.63 -2.82 0.96
C ALA A 90 -20.65 -4.32 1.26
N THR A 91 -19.48 -4.92 1.48
CA THR A 91 -19.34 -6.34 1.85
C THR A 91 -19.91 -6.60 3.24
N THR A 92 -19.61 -5.75 4.22
CA THR A 92 -20.13 -5.88 5.59
C THR A 92 -21.64 -5.73 5.64
N ARG A 93 -22.21 -4.75 4.91
CA ARG A 93 -23.67 -4.58 4.81
C ARG A 93 -24.35 -5.80 4.18
N LYS A 94 -23.79 -6.33 3.07
CA LYS A 94 -24.31 -7.56 2.44
C LYS A 94 -24.31 -8.75 3.40
N LEU A 95 -23.25 -8.91 4.21
CA LEU A 95 -23.16 -9.98 5.21
C LEU A 95 -24.19 -9.81 6.33
N ILE A 96 -24.37 -8.59 6.85
CA ILE A 96 -25.38 -8.28 7.87
C ILE A 96 -26.79 -8.52 7.33
N GLU A 97 -27.07 -8.09 6.10
CA GLU A 97 -28.37 -8.33 5.45
C GLU A 97 -28.63 -9.83 5.21
N ALA A 98 -27.60 -10.58 4.80
CA ALA A 98 -27.71 -12.03 4.64
C ALA A 98 -27.98 -12.73 5.98
N ASP A 99 -27.33 -12.30 7.06
CA ASP A 99 -27.53 -12.84 8.40
C ASP A 99 -28.91 -12.47 8.98
N SER A 100 -29.42 -11.26 8.68
CA SER A 100 -30.77 -10.84 9.11
C SER A 100 -31.87 -11.75 8.56
N ARG A 101 -31.73 -12.23 7.31
CA ARG A 101 -32.66 -13.21 6.70
C ARG A 101 -32.53 -14.61 7.31
N ALA A 102 -31.37 -14.95 7.87
CA ALA A 102 -31.17 -16.21 8.58
C ALA A 102 -31.76 -16.15 10.00
N ALA A 103 -31.73 -14.99 10.65
CA ALA A 103 -32.33 -14.76 11.97
C ALA A 103 -33.86 -14.92 11.98
N ASP A 104 -34.54 -14.58 10.88
CA ASP A 104 -35.99 -14.81 10.71
C ASP A 104 -36.35 -16.30 10.72
N ASN A 105 -35.41 -17.18 10.34
CA ASN A 105 -35.57 -18.63 10.35
C ASN A 105 -34.82 -19.32 11.50
N TYR A 106 -34.30 -18.58 12.49
CA TYR A 106 -33.53 -19.17 13.59
C TYR A 106 -34.46 -19.68 14.72
N PRO A 107 -34.60 -21.00 14.92
CA PRO A 107 -35.49 -21.57 15.92
C PRO A 107 -34.83 -21.52 17.31
N SER A 108 -34.89 -20.37 17.96
CA SER A 108 -34.44 -20.24 19.35
C SER A 108 -35.52 -20.73 20.31
N LYS A 109 -35.25 -21.83 21.04
CA LYS A 109 -36.13 -22.35 22.11
C LYS A 109 -36.50 -21.27 23.14
N LYS A 110 -35.58 -20.36 23.44
CA LYS A 110 -35.80 -19.24 24.39
C LYS A 110 -36.76 -18.17 23.86
N ARG A 111 -36.85 -17.99 22.54
CA ARG A 111 -37.76 -17.01 21.92
C ARG A 111 -39.19 -17.56 21.90
N ALA A 112 -39.34 -18.83 21.53
CA ALA A 112 -40.62 -19.54 21.57
C ALA A 112 -41.24 -19.59 22.98
N GLU A 113 -40.44 -19.88 24.02
CA GLU A 113 -40.91 -19.84 25.42
C GLU A 113 -41.33 -18.43 25.88
N ARG A 114 -40.73 -17.38 25.33
CA ARG A 114 -41.06 -16.00 25.68
C ARG A 114 -42.37 -15.55 25.03
N GLU A 115 -42.58 -15.92 23.77
CA GLU A 115 -43.82 -15.61 23.04
C GLU A 115 -45.02 -16.38 23.62
N LEU A 116 -44.84 -17.63 24.03
CA LEU A 116 -45.88 -18.45 24.67
C LEU A 116 -46.28 -17.95 26.08
N ARG A 117 -45.41 -17.18 26.75
CA ARG A 117 -45.69 -16.56 28.06
C ARG A 117 -46.40 -15.22 27.97
N VAL A 118 -46.47 -14.64 26.77
CA VAL A 118 -47.05 -13.31 26.52
C VAL A 118 -48.42 -13.43 25.82
N ALA A 119 -48.74 -14.59 25.26
CA ALA A 119 -50.09 -14.99 24.81
C ALA A 119 -50.95 -15.50 25.98
#